data_AF-A0A8C2RAR4-F1
#
_entry.id   AF-A0A8C2RAR4-F1
#
_cell.length_a   1.000
_cell.length_b   1.000
_cell.length_c   1.000
_cell.angle_alpha   90.00
_cell.angle_beta   90.00
_cell.angle_gamma   90.00
#
_symmetry.space_group_name_H-M   'P 1'
#
loop_
_entity.id
_entity.type
_entity.pdbx_description
1 polymer ?
#
loop_
_entity_poly.entity_id
_entity_poly.type
_entity_poly.pdbx_seq_one_letter_code
_entity_poly.pdbx_strand_id
1 'polypeptide(L)'
;MESSGLLSILVLSLLLVNVQGPALTDWFFPQRCPRIQSNCEFKERDECSKNKKCPKHEKCCFFSCGRKCINLQQDICSMPKEAGPCMALFHRWWYDKTNNTCSSFIYGGCRGNNNNFQSQAVCQSACSTKGQCPRNRVRCEIQERDLCMNSRDCPKKMKCCPFSCGKKCLDVNKDVCTLPKVPGPCNAFFVRWWYDEQKETCSSFIYGGCQGNNNNFQSESVCQAICPRRKSVSWLG
;
A
#
# COMPACT_ATOMS: atom_id res chain seq x y z
N MET A 1 17.26 45.37 48.31
CA MET A 1 17.57 44.06 48.92
C MET A 1 16.34 43.19 48.70
N GLU A 2 16.10 42.78 47.46
CA GLU A 2 16.55 41.52 46.81
C GLU A 2 15.52 40.41 47.08
N SER A 3 14.55 40.16 46.18
CA SER A 3 14.70 39.47 44.89
C SER A 3 15.52 38.17 44.98
N SER A 4 15.06 37.17 45.73
CA SER A 4 15.71 35.85 45.68
C SER A 4 14.77 34.62 45.77
N GLY A 5 13.45 34.80 45.70
CA GLY A 5 12.50 33.68 45.78
C GLY A 5 12.07 33.09 44.42
N LEU A 6 11.97 33.93 43.38
CA LEU A 6 11.42 33.52 42.08
C LEU A 6 12.47 32.96 41.11
N LEU A 7 13.75 33.29 41.31
CA LEU A 7 14.84 32.78 40.47
C LEU A 7 15.19 31.31 40.74
N SER A 8 14.95 30.79 41.95
CA SER A 8 15.27 29.38 42.27
C SER A 8 14.30 28.38 41.60
N ILE A 9 13.04 28.78 41.42
CA ILE A 9 12.02 27.92 40.76
C ILE A 9 12.21 27.94 39.23
N LEU A 10 12.65 29.06 38.66
CA LEU A 10 12.95 29.18 37.22
C LEU A 10 14.19 28.38 36.79
N VAL A 11 15.17 28.16 37.69
CA VAL A 11 16.36 27.34 37.36
C VAL A 11 16.08 25.84 37.45
N LEU A 12 15.19 25.39 38.35
CA LEU A 12 14.76 23.98 38.41
C LEU A 12 13.84 23.57 37.24
N SER A 13 13.11 24.53 36.66
CA SER A 13 12.28 24.27 35.48
C SER A 13 13.08 24.26 34.17
N LEU A 14 14.24 24.90 34.10
CA LEU A 14 15.13 24.84 32.93
C LEU A 14 15.98 23.57 32.85
N LEU A 15 16.11 22.80 33.93
CA LEU A 15 16.79 21.49 33.91
C LEU A 15 15.86 20.32 33.57
N LEU A 16 14.53 20.50 33.60
CA LEU A 16 13.56 19.46 33.22
C LEU A 16 13.06 19.56 31.76
N VAL A 17 13.46 20.59 31.00
CA VAL A 17 13.08 20.72 29.58
C VAL A 17 13.86 19.75 28.67
N ASN A 18 14.89 19.06 29.16
CA ASN A 18 15.72 18.15 28.35
C ASN A 18 15.48 16.65 28.57
N VAL A 19 14.36 16.25 29.17
CA VAL A 19 13.93 14.82 29.15
C VAL A 19 12.59 14.69 28.43
N GLN A 20 12.52 15.19 27.19
CA GLN A 20 11.53 14.70 26.22
C GLN A 20 12.03 13.39 25.63
N GLY A 21 12.12 12.37 26.48
CA GLY A 21 12.07 10.98 26.04
C GLY A 21 10.61 10.60 25.73
N PRO A 22 10.37 9.67 24.80
CA PRO A 22 9.02 9.35 24.29
C PRO A 22 8.11 8.63 25.32
N ALA A 23 8.47 8.60 26.60
CA ALA A 23 7.84 7.75 27.61
C ALA A 23 6.63 8.38 28.34
N LEU A 24 6.44 9.72 28.29
CA LEU A 24 5.40 10.38 29.11
C LEU A 24 4.02 10.49 28.43
N THR A 25 3.93 10.33 27.11
CA THR A 25 2.64 10.37 26.39
C THR A 25 1.92 9.01 26.35
N ASP A 26 2.60 7.91 26.74
CA ASP A 26 2.06 6.55 26.68
C ASP A 26 1.10 6.19 27.85
N TRP A 27 0.92 7.07 28.84
CA TRP A 27 0.12 6.77 30.03
C TRP A 27 -1.39 7.08 29.88
N PHE A 28 -1.77 7.97 28.95
CA PHE A 28 -3.16 8.48 28.88
C PHE A 28 -4.03 7.85 27.79
N PHE A 29 -3.45 7.14 26.82
CA PHE A 29 -4.22 6.47 25.78
C PHE A 29 -3.64 5.08 25.49
N PRO A 30 -4.30 3.98 25.93
CA PRO A 30 -3.83 2.66 25.57
C PRO A 30 -3.82 2.52 24.05
N GLN A 31 -2.63 2.34 23.46
CA GLN A 31 -2.49 2.20 22.01
C GLN A 31 -3.45 1.11 21.50
N ARG A 32 -4.38 1.48 20.62
CA ARG A 32 -5.42 0.57 20.13
C ARG A 32 -4.90 -0.17 18.90
N CYS A 33 -5.47 -1.35 18.64
CA CYS A 33 -5.21 -2.06 17.39
C CYS A 33 -5.52 -1.18 16.18
N PRO A 34 -4.76 -1.32 15.07
CA PRO A 34 -5.05 -0.64 13.82
C PRO A 34 -6.50 -0.89 13.40
N ARG A 35 -7.24 0.18 13.11
CA ARG A 35 -8.60 0.09 12.55
C ARG A 35 -8.50 0.07 11.02
N ILE A 36 -8.08 -1.06 10.48
CA ILE A 36 -8.00 -1.28 9.03
C ILE A 36 -9.21 -2.13 8.64
N GLN A 37 -10.01 -1.61 7.70
CA GLN A 37 -11.08 -2.37 7.09
C GLN A 37 -10.54 -3.03 5.83
N SER A 38 -10.56 -4.36 5.82
CA SER A 38 -10.02 -5.19 4.75
C SER A 38 -11.17 -5.93 4.07
N ASN A 39 -11.22 -5.91 2.74
CA ASN A 39 -12.08 -6.85 2.00
C ASN A 39 -11.29 -8.14 1.79
N CYS A 40 -11.58 -9.15 2.61
CA CYS A 40 -10.87 -10.42 2.62
C CYS A 40 -11.60 -11.44 1.74
N GLU A 41 -10.85 -12.15 0.90
CA GLU A 41 -11.41 -13.24 0.08
C GLU A 41 -11.87 -14.39 0.97
N PHE A 42 -11.08 -14.69 2.01
CA PHE A 42 -11.38 -15.67 3.05
C PHE A 42 -10.74 -15.25 4.38
N LYS A 43 -11.30 -15.72 5.50
CA LYS A 43 -10.73 -15.50 6.83
C LYS A 43 -9.45 -16.35 6.99
N GLU A 44 -8.36 -15.71 7.38
CA GLU A 44 -7.11 -16.40 7.73
C GLU A 44 -7.21 -17.09 9.10
N ARG A 45 -6.38 -18.11 9.31
CA ARG A 45 -6.24 -18.75 10.62
C ARG A 45 -5.73 -17.72 11.63
N ASP A 46 -6.42 -17.62 12.76
CA ASP A 46 -6.04 -16.75 13.87
C ASP A 46 -4.74 -17.26 14.52
N GLU A 47 -3.71 -16.43 14.56
CA GLU A 47 -2.42 -16.69 15.23
C GLU A 47 -2.54 -16.52 16.75
N CYS A 48 -3.49 -15.69 17.19
CA CYS A 48 -3.71 -15.40 18.60
C CYS A 48 -5.20 -15.29 18.92
N SER A 49 -5.56 -15.60 20.17
CA SER A 49 -6.92 -15.40 20.69
C SER A 49 -7.05 -14.18 21.59
N LYS A 50 -5.99 -13.80 22.31
CA LYS A 50 -5.92 -12.67 23.26
C LYS A 50 -4.49 -12.16 23.41
N ASN A 51 -4.32 -10.92 23.90
CA ASN A 51 -3.00 -10.26 24.05
C ASN A 51 -1.99 -11.10 24.85
N LYS A 52 -2.44 -11.79 25.91
CA LYS A 52 -1.56 -12.66 26.74
C LYS A 52 -0.94 -13.85 25.99
N LYS A 53 -1.41 -14.17 24.78
CA LYS A 53 -0.87 -15.23 23.93
C LYS A 53 0.17 -14.72 22.93
N CYS A 54 0.36 -13.42 22.84
CA CYS A 54 1.38 -12.81 22.00
C CYS A 54 2.68 -12.60 22.79
N PRO A 55 3.85 -12.73 22.14
CA PRO A 55 5.14 -12.44 22.77
C PRO A 55 5.31 -10.93 23.03
N LYS A 56 6.24 -10.57 23.92
CA LYS A 56 6.84 -9.21 24.03
C LYS A 56 5.85 -8.03 23.95
N HIS A 57 4.89 -7.95 24.87
CA HIS A 57 3.91 -6.84 24.99
C HIS A 57 3.08 -6.54 23.71
N GLU A 58 3.07 -7.44 22.73
CA GLU A 58 2.25 -7.31 21.53
C GLU A 58 0.76 -7.44 21.85
N LYS A 59 -0.07 -6.87 20.99
CA LYS A 59 -1.52 -6.99 21.08
C LYS A 59 -2.04 -7.96 20.04
N CYS A 60 -3.03 -8.75 20.43
CA CYS A 60 -3.75 -9.62 19.52
C CYS A 60 -4.81 -8.79 18.81
N CYS A 61 -4.53 -8.43 17.56
CA CYS A 61 -5.35 -7.52 16.78
C CYS A 61 -5.95 -8.27 15.60
N PHE A 62 -7.20 -7.94 15.25
CA PHE A 62 -7.72 -8.30 13.94
C PHE A 62 -7.01 -7.42 12.89
N PHE A 63 -6.15 -8.03 12.08
CA PHE A 63 -5.29 -7.33 11.13
C PHE A 63 -5.15 -8.13 9.84
N SER A 64 -5.16 -7.46 8.69
CA SER A 64 -5.34 -8.08 7.38
C SER A 64 -6.65 -8.87 7.36
N CYS A 65 -6.62 -10.18 7.56
CA CYS A 65 -7.77 -11.09 7.42
C CYS A 65 -7.88 -12.14 8.55
N GLY A 66 -7.19 -11.92 9.67
CA GLY A 66 -7.24 -12.80 10.86
C GLY A 66 -6.70 -12.10 12.11
N ARG A 67 -6.72 -12.78 13.26
CA ARG A 67 -6.09 -12.27 14.47
C ARG A 67 -4.59 -12.54 14.46
N LYS A 68 -3.79 -11.48 14.51
CA LYS A 68 -2.33 -11.53 14.51
C LYS A 68 -1.74 -10.82 15.72
N CYS A 69 -0.56 -11.24 16.14
CA CYS A 69 0.19 -10.55 17.15
C CYS A 69 0.91 -9.35 16.54
N ILE A 70 0.52 -8.14 16.96
CA ILE A 70 1.02 -6.88 16.43
C ILE A 70 1.79 -6.14 17.52
N ASN A 71 3.03 -5.77 17.20
CA ASN A 71 3.75 -4.75 17.93
C ASN A 71 3.27 -3.36 17.47
N LEU A 72 2.60 -2.62 18.35
CA LEU A 72 2.00 -1.31 18.02
C LEU A 72 3.02 -0.18 17.83
N GLN A 73 4.27 -0.39 18.25
CA GLN A 73 5.37 0.55 18.02
C GLN A 73 6.11 0.28 16.71
N GLN A 74 5.86 -0.86 16.06
CA GLN A 74 6.52 -1.26 14.82
C GLN A 74 5.63 -0.94 13.62
N ASP A 75 6.19 -0.22 12.65
CA ASP A 75 5.53 -0.03 11.36
C ASP A 75 5.60 -1.30 10.52
N ILE A 76 4.48 -2.02 10.43
CA ILE A 76 4.31 -3.24 9.63
C ILE A 76 4.74 -3.00 8.18
N CYS A 77 4.42 -1.85 7.64
CA CYS A 77 4.67 -1.52 6.23
C CYS A 77 6.14 -1.20 5.95
N SER A 78 6.96 -1.07 7.00
CA SER A 78 8.42 -0.95 6.88
C SER A 78 9.15 -2.29 6.98
N MET A 79 8.46 -3.39 7.30
CA MET A 79 9.08 -4.71 7.46
C MET A 79 9.43 -5.33 6.10
N PRO A 80 10.47 -6.18 6.00
CA PRO A 80 10.78 -6.88 4.76
C PRO A 80 9.75 -7.97 4.44
N LYS A 81 9.65 -8.40 3.17
CA LYS A 81 9.00 -9.68 2.86
C LYS A 81 9.75 -10.83 3.52
N GLU A 82 9.00 -11.77 4.10
CA GLU A 82 9.57 -12.92 4.79
C GLU A 82 8.81 -14.19 4.42
N ALA A 83 9.42 -15.03 3.59
CA ALA A 83 8.82 -16.29 3.17
C ALA A 83 8.72 -17.28 4.33
N GLY A 84 9.65 -17.21 5.29
CA GLY A 84 9.78 -18.18 6.35
C GLY A 84 10.35 -19.52 5.88
N PRO A 85 10.57 -20.48 6.81
CA PRO A 85 11.27 -21.73 6.54
C PRO A 85 10.37 -22.85 6.02
N CYS A 86 9.04 -22.69 6.08
CA CYS A 86 8.12 -23.70 5.56
C CYS A 86 8.08 -23.68 4.02
N MET A 87 7.67 -24.79 3.42
CA MET A 87 7.76 -25.02 1.97
C MET A 87 6.42 -24.92 1.24
N ALA A 88 5.38 -24.35 1.86
CA ALA A 88 4.13 -24.08 1.15
C ALA A 88 4.31 -22.94 0.14
N LEU A 89 3.47 -22.90 -0.89
CA LEU A 89 3.55 -21.91 -1.96
C LEU A 89 2.34 -20.96 -1.91
N PHE A 90 2.19 -20.22 -0.81
CA PHE A 90 1.09 -19.26 -0.69
C PHE A 90 1.44 -17.95 -1.41
N HIS A 91 0.66 -17.60 -2.44
CA HIS A 91 0.72 -16.27 -3.05
C HIS A 91 0.23 -15.23 -2.06
N ARG A 92 1.09 -14.28 -1.70
CA ARG A 92 0.80 -13.21 -0.75
C ARG A 92 1.29 -11.88 -1.29
N TRP A 93 0.85 -10.81 -0.65
CA TRP A 93 1.24 -9.45 -0.96
C TRP A 93 2.02 -8.87 0.22
N TRP A 94 3.04 -8.08 -0.07
CA TRP A 94 3.77 -7.31 0.92
C TRP A 94 3.91 -5.88 0.42
N TYR A 95 3.99 -4.93 1.33
CA TYR A 95 4.26 -3.55 1.01
C TYR A 95 5.75 -3.33 0.88
N ASP A 96 6.18 -2.98 -0.32
CA ASP A 96 7.55 -2.65 -0.61
C ASP A 96 7.80 -1.16 -0.38
N LYS A 97 8.36 -0.82 0.79
CA LYS A 97 8.66 0.56 1.17
C LYS A 97 9.66 1.25 0.26
N THR A 98 10.61 0.53 -0.34
CA THR A 98 11.55 1.16 -1.29
C THR A 98 10.83 1.63 -2.54
N ASN A 99 9.62 1.14 -2.75
CA ASN A 99 8.90 1.16 -3.99
C ASN A 99 7.52 1.83 -3.84
N ASN A 100 7.12 2.10 -2.59
CA ASN A 100 5.82 2.61 -2.17
C ASN A 100 4.67 1.90 -2.88
N THR A 101 4.72 0.58 -2.95
CA THR A 101 3.71 -0.21 -3.64
C THR A 101 3.58 -1.60 -3.03
N CYS A 102 2.40 -2.21 -3.20
CA CYS A 102 2.18 -3.60 -2.84
C CYS A 102 2.65 -4.50 -3.97
N SER A 103 3.48 -5.49 -3.65
CA SER A 103 4.02 -6.46 -4.60
C SER A 103 3.76 -7.88 -4.11
N SER A 104 3.65 -8.83 -5.03
CA SER A 104 3.44 -10.23 -4.68
C SER A 104 4.74 -10.92 -4.27
N PHE A 105 4.63 -11.94 -3.42
CA PHE A 105 5.71 -12.86 -3.05
C PHE A 105 5.14 -14.23 -2.66
N ILE A 106 6.01 -15.22 -2.53
CA ILE A 106 5.65 -16.55 -2.05
C ILE A 106 5.93 -16.62 -0.55
N TYR A 107 4.89 -16.93 0.22
CA TYR A 107 4.98 -17.21 1.64
C TYR A 107 4.98 -18.72 1.88
N GLY A 108 6.00 -19.19 2.61
CA GLY A 108 6.24 -20.57 2.98
C GLY A 108 5.17 -21.19 3.89
N GLY A 109 4.31 -20.38 4.49
CA GLY A 109 3.19 -20.82 5.31
C GLY A 109 3.45 -20.83 6.82
N CYS A 110 4.67 -20.55 7.26
CA CYS A 110 4.99 -20.37 8.68
C CYS A 110 6.12 -19.37 8.89
N ARG A 111 6.21 -18.82 10.11
CA ARG A 111 7.31 -17.95 10.60
C ARG A 111 7.72 -16.89 9.57
N GLY A 112 6.77 -16.04 9.21
CA GLY A 112 7.03 -14.77 8.53
C GLY A 112 6.70 -13.60 9.45
N ASN A 113 6.43 -12.44 8.86
CA ASN A 113 6.01 -11.25 9.59
C ASN A 113 4.68 -10.67 9.07
N ASN A 114 4.22 -9.59 9.71
CA ASN A 114 2.92 -8.99 9.46
C ASN A 114 2.82 -8.21 8.13
N ASN A 115 3.93 -7.94 7.43
CA ASN A 115 3.93 -7.39 6.07
C ASN A 115 3.61 -8.51 5.05
N ASN A 116 2.48 -9.15 5.26
CA ASN A 116 2.01 -10.32 4.55
C ASN A 116 0.47 -10.29 4.52
N PHE A 117 -0.05 -10.00 3.33
CA PHE A 117 -1.45 -9.73 3.07
C PHE A 117 -2.00 -10.73 2.05
N GLN A 118 -3.28 -11.06 2.21
CA GLN A 118 -3.98 -12.00 1.33
C GLN A 118 -4.10 -11.47 -0.10
N SER A 119 -4.38 -10.18 -0.27
CA SER A 119 -4.57 -9.55 -1.58
C SER A 119 -3.87 -8.19 -1.66
N GLN A 120 -3.66 -7.72 -2.89
CA GLN A 120 -3.10 -6.40 -3.17
C GLN A 120 -3.93 -5.30 -2.53
N ALA A 121 -5.27 -5.40 -2.61
CA ALA A 121 -6.19 -4.43 -2.04
C ALA A 121 -6.07 -4.36 -0.50
N VAL A 122 -5.92 -5.51 0.17
CA VAL A 122 -5.71 -5.55 1.63
C VAL A 122 -4.37 -4.93 2.00
N CYS A 123 -3.31 -5.23 1.25
CA CYS A 123 -2.00 -4.60 1.43
C CYS A 123 -2.07 -3.07 1.25
N GLN A 124 -2.72 -2.59 0.20
CA GLN A 124 -2.84 -1.16 -0.09
C GLN A 124 -3.64 -0.45 0.99
N SER A 125 -4.74 -1.05 1.45
CA SER A 125 -5.56 -0.56 2.57
C SER A 125 -4.73 -0.44 3.87
N ALA A 126 -3.87 -1.43 4.13
CA ALA A 126 -3.06 -1.46 5.34
C ALA A 126 -1.86 -0.50 5.28
N CYS A 127 -1.22 -0.35 4.12
CA CYS A 127 0.12 0.23 4.03
C CYS A 127 0.31 1.41 3.09
N SER A 128 -0.56 1.60 2.11
CA SER A 128 -0.44 2.78 1.27
C SER A 128 -0.72 4.01 2.14
N THR A 129 0.24 4.94 2.21
CA THR A 129 -0.03 6.28 2.73
C THR A 129 -1.17 6.88 1.92
N LYS A 130 -2.34 7.00 2.55
CA LYS A 130 -3.53 7.63 1.95
C LYS A 130 -3.12 8.96 1.35
N GLY A 131 -3.21 9.07 0.03
CA GLY A 131 -2.87 10.31 -0.67
C GLY A 131 -1.50 10.37 -1.34
N GLN A 132 -0.66 9.34 -1.41
CA GLN A 132 0.58 9.43 -2.19
C GLN A 132 0.44 8.82 -3.59
N CYS A 133 1.12 9.41 -4.57
CA CYS A 133 1.17 8.88 -5.93
C CYS A 133 2.02 7.60 -5.98
N PRO A 134 1.66 6.62 -6.84
CA PRO A 134 2.50 5.45 -7.08
C PRO A 134 3.84 5.89 -7.69
N ARG A 135 4.92 5.16 -7.39
CA ARG A 135 6.21 5.41 -8.05
C ARG A 135 6.13 4.93 -9.50
N ASN A 136 6.38 5.84 -10.44
CA ASN A 136 6.47 5.49 -11.86
C ASN A 136 7.82 4.79 -12.13
N ARG A 137 7.80 3.51 -12.50
CA ARG A 137 9.01 2.73 -12.89
C ARG A 137 9.05 2.34 -14.35
N VAL A 138 8.13 2.87 -15.13
CA VAL A 138 7.98 2.52 -16.53
C VAL A 138 9.07 3.20 -17.34
N ARG A 139 9.74 2.42 -18.20
CA ARG A 139 10.56 2.98 -19.28
C ARG A 139 9.64 3.27 -20.46
N CYS A 140 9.54 4.53 -20.83
CA CYS A 140 8.67 4.98 -21.89
C CYS A 140 9.50 5.26 -23.13
N GLU A 141 9.22 4.53 -24.21
CA GLU A 141 9.79 4.82 -25.53
C GLU A 141 9.24 6.15 -26.06
N ILE A 142 7.97 6.41 -25.80
CA ILE A 142 7.26 7.64 -26.18
C ILE A 142 6.55 8.17 -24.94
N GLN A 143 6.64 9.49 -24.70
CA GLN A 143 5.87 10.16 -23.66
C GLN A 143 4.45 10.47 -24.18
N GLU A 144 3.45 10.11 -23.38
CA GLU A 144 2.06 10.54 -23.52
C GLU A 144 1.91 12.00 -23.11
N ARG A 145 0.88 12.66 -23.64
CA ARG A 145 0.49 14.00 -23.20
C ARG A 145 0.04 13.94 -21.73
N ASP A 146 0.54 14.88 -20.92
CA ASP A 146 0.06 15.10 -19.57
C ASP A 146 -1.43 15.47 -19.56
N LEU A 147 -2.23 14.71 -18.81
CA LEU A 147 -3.66 14.98 -18.62
C LEU A 147 -3.94 16.00 -17.52
N CYS A 148 -2.95 16.28 -16.68
CA CYS A 148 -3.02 17.23 -15.58
C CYS A 148 -1.65 17.85 -15.32
N MET A 149 -1.62 19.07 -14.82
CA MET A 149 -0.39 19.73 -14.37
C MET A 149 -0.23 19.58 -12.86
N ASN A 150 -1.33 19.68 -12.12
CA ASN A 150 -1.39 19.59 -10.67
C ASN A 150 -2.71 18.94 -10.19
N SER A 151 -2.80 18.60 -8.91
CA SER A 151 -3.96 17.86 -8.36
C SER A 151 -5.27 18.65 -8.36
N ARG A 152 -5.27 19.98 -8.59
CA ARG A 152 -6.50 20.78 -8.68
C ARG A 152 -7.20 20.61 -10.03
N ASP A 153 -6.44 20.21 -11.06
CA ASP A 153 -6.96 19.96 -12.40
C ASP A 153 -7.77 18.64 -12.45
N CYS A 154 -7.64 17.81 -11.42
CA CYS A 154 -8.24 16.49 -11.36
C CYS A 154 -9.62 16.49 -10.68
N PRO A 155 -10.60 15.75 -11.22
CA PRO A 155 -11.92 15.65 -10.61
C PRO A 155 -11.88 14.85 -9.30
N LYS A 156 -12.93 15.01 -8.47
CA LYS A 156 -13.25 14.11 -7.33
C LYS A 156 -12.06 13.79 -6.39
N LYS A 157 -11.34 14.81 -5.90
CA LYS A 157 -10.19 14.66 -4.97
C LYS A 157 -9.07 13.72 -5.47
N MET A 158 -9.03 13.42 -6.76
CA MET A 158 -7.95 12.66 -7.37
C MET A 158 -6.66 13.46 -7.37
N LYS A 159 -5.51 12.78 -7.45
CA LYS A 159 -4.20 13.43 -7.50
C LYS A 159 -3.60 13.36 -8.90
N CYS A 160 -2.91 14.41 -9.28
CA CYS A 160 -2.12 14.40 -10.49
C CYS A 160 -0.79 13.70 -10.21
N CYS A 161 -0.58 12.53 -10.82
CA CYS A 161 0.54 11.66 -10.54
C CYS A 161 1.33 11.37 -11.82
N PRO A 162 2.69 11.33 -11.75
CA PRO A 162 3.48 10.68 -12.78
C PRO A 162 3.06 9.20 -12.85
N PHE A 163 2.49 8.79 -13.98
CA PHE A 163 1.90 7.46 -14.14
C PHE A 163 1.88 7.06 -15.62
N SER A 164 2.20 5.79 -15.91
CA SER A 164 2.44 5.36 -17.29
C SER A 164 3.54 6.23 -17.90
N CYS A 165 3.27 6.84 -19.05
CA CYS A 165 4.22 7.66 -19.78
C CYS A 165 3.83 9.13 -19.78
N GLY A 166 3.30 9.64 -18.66
CA GLY A 166 2.98 11.05 -18.50
C GLY A 166 2.43 11.34 -17.11
N LYS A 167 1.64 12.40 -16.97
CA LYS A 167 0.86 12.70 -15.76
C LYS A 167 -0.61 12.38 -15.97
N LYS A 168 -1.18 11.58 -15.06
CA LYS A 168 -2.61 11.21 -15.08
C LYS A 168 -3.27 11.51 -13.74
N CYS A 169 -4.57 11.80 -13.77
CA CYS A 169 -5.38 11.91 -12.57
C CYS A 169 -5.68 10.52 -12.02
N LEU A 170 -5.16 10.22 -10.83
CA LEU A 170 -5.35 8.94 -10.15
C LEU A 170 -6.18 9.10 -8.89
N ASP A 171 -7.12 8.17 -8.69
CA ASP A 171 -7.61 7.88 -7.35
C ASP A 171 -6.56 6.99 -6.67
N VAL A 172 -5.72 7.61 -5.86
CA VAL A 172 -4.59 6.95 -5.18
C VAL A 172 -5.01 5.89 -4.15
N ASN A 173 -6.31 5.74 -3.88
CA ASN A 173 -6.84 4.68 -3.03
C ASN A 173 -7.41 3.50 -3.83
N LYS A 174 -7.38 3.56 -5.17
CA LYS A 174 -7.92 2.52 -6.04
C LYS A 174 -6.83 1.95 -6.93
N ASP A 175 -6.75 0.62 -6.97
CA ASP A 175 -5.82 -0.05 -7.86
C ASP A 175 -6.25 0.08 -9.32
N VAL A 176 -5.36 0.62 -10.15
CA VAL A 176 -5.60 0.80 -11.58
C VAL A 176 -5.82 -0.54 -12.27
N CYS A 177 -5.13 -1.59 -11.85
CA CYS A 177 -5.19 -2.90 -12.51
C CYS A 177 -6.53 -3.62 -12.29
N THR A 178 -7.37 -3.15 -11.36
CA THR A 178 -8.73 -3.70 -11.11
C THR A 178 -9.83 -2.92 -11.85
N LEU A 179 -9.47 -1.87 -12.58
CA LEU A 179 -10.46 -1.08 -13.34
C LEU A 179 -10.87 -1.81 -14.62
N PRO A 180 -12.12 -1.66 -15.08
CA PRO A 180 -12.57 -2.28 -16.32
C PRO A 180 -11.92 -1.62 -17.55
N LYS A 181 -11.84 -2.33 -18.68
CA LYS A 181 -11.59 -1.66 -19.98
C LYS A 181 -12.72 -0.68 -20.31
N VAL A 182 -12.37 0.51 -20.78
CA VAL A 182 -13.35 1.50 -21.21
C VAL A 182 -12.93 2.08 -22.56
N PRO A 183 -13.57 1.68 -23.68
CA PRO A 183 -13.34 2.27 -25.00
C PRO A 183 -13.61 3.78 -25.02
N GLY A 184 -14.56 4.25 -24.21
CA GLY A 184 -14.99 5.65 -24.22
C GLY A 184 -15.96 5.95 -25.36
N PRO A 185 -16.56 7.16 -25.37
CA PRO A 185 -17.61 7.53 -26.31
C PRO A 185 -17.12 8.09 -27.65
N CYS A 186 -15.82 8.38 -27.77
CA CYS A 186 -15.25 8.92 -29.01
C CYS A 186 -14.98 7.80 -30.05
N ASN A 187 -14.84 8.18 -31.32
CA ASN A 187 -14.78 7.24 -32.45
C ASN A 187 -13.39 7.09 -33.08
N ALA A 188 -12.32 7.54 -32.40
CA ALA A 188 -10.97 7.28 -32.89
C ALA A 188 -10.59 5.80 -32.68
N PHE A 189 -9.58 5.33 -33.41
CA PHE A 189 -9.18 3.92 -33.39
C PHE A 189 -7.77 3.77 -32.82
N PHE A 190 -7.61 3.99 -31.51
CA PHE A 190 -6.32 3.83 -30.84
C PHE A 190 -6.19 2.43 -30.27
N VAL A 191 -5.22 1.64 -30.77
CA VAL A 191 -4.82 0.40 -30.11
C VAL A 191 -4.14 0.75 -28.79
N ARG A 192 -4.72 0.29 -27.70
CA ARG A 192 -4.25 0.47 -26.32
C ARG A 192 -4.23 -0.88 -25.63
N TRP A 193 -3.59 -0.93 -24.47
CA TRP A 193 -3.50 -2.12 -23.63
C TRP A 193 -4.21 -1.88 -22.31
N TRP A 194 -4.86 -2.91 -21.79
CA TRP A 194 -5.46 -2.91 -20.46
C TRP A 194 -5.14 -4.23 -19.77
N TYR A 195 -5.10 -4.23 -18.45
CA TYR A 195 -4.96 -5.42 -17.65
C TYR A 195 -6.32 -6.07 -17.42
N ASP A 196 -6.50 -7.27 -17.98
CA ASP A 196 -7.65 -8.13 -17.76
C ASP A 196 -7.44 -8.91 -16.47
N GLU A 197 -8.12 -8.51 -15.39
CA GLU A 197 -8.01 -9.14 -14.08
C GLU A 197 -8.48 -10.60 -14.11
N GLN A 198 -9.50 -10.93 -14.91
CA GLN A 198 -10.04 -12.29 -14.99
C GLN A 198 -9.05 -13.24 -15.67
N LYS A 199 -8.33 -12.75 -16.67
CA LYS A 199 -7.31 -13.51 -17.40
C LYS A 199 -5.90 -13.33 -16.85
N GLU A 200 -5.74 -12.51 -15.82
CA GLU A 200 -4.48 -12.09 -15.24
C GLU A 200 -3.43 -11.70 -16.31
N THR A 201 -3.85 -10.95 -17.33
CA THR A 201 -2.98 -10.58 -18.45
C THR A 201 -3.29 -9.23 -19.05
N CYS A 202 -2.26 -8.55 -19.56
CA CYS A 202 -2.43 -7.44 -20.46
C CYS A 202 -2.99 -7.91 -21.80
N SER A 203 -4.04 -7.24 -22.28
CA SER A 203 -4.67 -7.48 -23.58
C SER A 203 -4.87 -6.16 -24.30
N SER A 204 -4.84 -6.16 -25.63
CA SER A 204 -5.15 -4.97 -26.41
C SER A 204 -6.65 -4.70 -26.47
N PHE A 205 -7.04 -3.44 -26.60
CA PHE A 205 -8.40 -3.00 -26.92
C PHE A 205 -8.38 -1.72 -27.76
N ILE A 206 -9.50 -1.42 -28.42
CA ILE A 206 -9.66 -0.17 -29.16
C ILE A 206 -10.20 0.91 -28.22
N TYR A 207 -9.42 1.96 -28.04
CA TYR A 207 -9.79 3.15 -27.31
C TYR A 207 -10.23 4.25 -28.27
N GLY A 208 -11.42 4.78 -28.01
CA GLY A 208 -12.10 5.81 -28.77
C GLY A 208 -11.40 7.17 -28.77
N GLY A 209 -10.43 7.39 -27.87
CA GLY A 209 -9.62 8.61 -27.80
C GLY A 209 -10.06 9.64 -26.77
N CYS A 210 -11.15 9.40 -26.03
CA CYS A 210 -11.56 10.29 -24.95
C CYS A 210 -12.23 9.55 -23.78
N GLN A 211 -12.20 10.18 -22.61
CA GLN A 211 -12.73 9.63 -21.35
C GLN A 211 -12.10 8.27 -20.99
N GLY A 212 -12.82 7.40 -20.29
CA GLY A 212 -12.31 6.12 -19.81
C GLY A 212 -11.64 6.23 -18.44
N ASN A 213 -10.70 5.33 -18.18
CA ASN A 213 -9.98 5.25 -16.92
C ASN A 213 -8.49 4.92 -17.15
N ASN A 214 -7.74 4.79 -16.06
CA ASN A 214 -6.28 4.63 -16.12
C ASN A 214 -5.80 3.20 -16.44
N ASN A 215 -6.69 2.20 -16.51
CA ASN A 215 -6.35 0.87 -17.05
C ASN A 215 -6.35 0.93 -18.58
N ASN A 216 -5.46 1.77 -19.10
CA ASN A 216 -5.32 2.14 -20.50
C ASN A 216 -3.87 2.60 -20.70
N PHE A 217 -3.08 1.72 -21.32
CA PHE A 217 -1.65 1.82 -21.47
C PHE A 217 -1.27 1.86 -22.95
N GLN A 218 -0.22 2.59 -23.29
CA GLN A 218 0.21 2.75 -24.68
C GLN A 218 0.81 1.48 -25.31
N SER A 219 1.37 0.59 -24.49
CA SER A 219 1.98 -0.66 -24.94
C SER A 219 1.76 -1.79 -23.94
N GLU A 220 1.95 -3.03 -24.40
CA GLU A 220 1.92 -4.21 -23.55
C GLU A 220 2.98 -4.15 -22.45
N SER A 221 4.20 -3.73 -22.80
CA SER A 221 5.32 -3.63 -21.86
C SER A 221 5.04 -2.65 -20.73
N VAL A 222 4.41 -1.51 -21.02
CA VAL A 222 3.97 -0.53 -20.01
C VAL A 222 2.88 -1.13 -19.13
N CYS A 223 1.89 -1.81 -19.73
CA CYS A 223 0.84 -2.50 -18.98
C CYS A 223 1.43 -3.55 -18.04
N GLN A 224 2.33 -4.42 -18.51
CA GLN A 224 2.93 -5.48 -17.71
C GLN A 224 3.85 -4.94 -16.61
N ALA A 225 4.52 -3.80 -16.85
CA ALA A 225 5.35 -3.15 -15.84
C ALA A 225 4.52 -2.54 -14.69
N ILE A 226 3.32 -2.02 -15.00
CA ILE A 226 2.41 -1.44 -14.00
C ILE A 226 1.55 -2.51 -13.33
N CYS A 227 1.04 -3.46 -14.12
CA CYS A 227 0.15 -4.54 -13.73
C CYS A 227 0.82 -5.89 -14.01
N PRO A 228 1.83 -6.28 -13.23
CA PRO A 228 2.54 -7.54 -13.44
C PRO A 228 1.61 -8.72 -13.21
N ARG A 229 1.71 -9.74 -14.08
CA ARG A 229 0.99 -11.01 -13.89
C ARG A 229 1.32 -11.57 -12.51
N ARG A 230 0.32 -12.09 -11.81
CA ARG A 230 0.55 -13.03 -10.71
C ARG A 230 1.19 -14.25 -11.35
N LYS A 231 2.48 -14.51 -11.09
CA LYS A 231 3.12 -15.75 -11.55
C LYS A 231 2.45 -16.91 -10.81
N SER A 232 1.38 -17.47 -11.36
CA SER A 232 0.98 -18.83 -11.04
C SER A 232 2.11 -19.72 -11.57
N VAL A 233 2.86 -20.35 -10.67
CA VAL A 233 3.84 -21.36 -11.07
C VAL A 233 3.02 -22.54 -11.56
N SER A 234 2.86 -22.65 -12.88
CA SER A 234 2.39 -23.85 -13.54
C SER A 234 3.53 -24.86 -13.48
N TRP A 235 3.40 -25.83 -12.58
CA TRP A 235 4.20 -27.04 -12.68
C TRP A 235 3.64 -27.87 -13.84
N LEU A 236 4.35 -27.86 -14.98
CA LEU A 236 4.30 -28.91 -15.99
C LEU A 236 5.58 -29.74 -15.82
N GLY A 237 5.42 -31.06 -15.69
CA GLY A 237 6.49 -32.05 -15.74
C GLY A 237 6.72 -32.77 -14.42
#